data_AF-G9MQZ6-F1
#
_entry.id   AF-G9MQZ6-F1
#
_cell.length_a   1.000
_cell.length_b   1.000
_cell.length_c   1.000
_cell.angle_alpha   90.00
_cell.angle_beta   90.00
_cell.angle_gamma   90.00
#
_symmetry.space_group_name_H-M   'P 1'
#
loop_
_entity.id
_entity.type
_entity.pdbx_description
1 polymer ?
#
loop_
_entity_poly.entity_id
_entity_poly.type
_entity_poly.pdbx_seq_one_letter_code
_entity_poly.pdbx_strand_id
1 'polypeptide(L)'
;MFAARQVTRNAPRFAAQLRTPMQRRFASTTENQFIAEREHIKEHAKGTTELWKKISIYAVVPALAIAGANAYWLWNEHWEHWSHLPPLPERTEYPYQNIRTKNYQWGDGDKTIFWNENVNYHNKDKTK
;
A
#
# COMPACT_ATOMS: atom_id res chain seq x y z
N MET A 1 44.72 -84.86 55.93
CA MET A 1 43.55 -85.42 55.24
C MET A 1 42.59 -84.29 54.89
N PHE A 2 41.92 -84.45 53.75
CA PHE A 2 40.77 -83.71 53.21
C PHE A 2 41.03 -82.45 52.37
N ALA A 3 40.60 -82.60 51.12
CA ALA A 3 40.59 -81.64 50.01
C ALA A 3 39.22 -80.94 49.93
N ALA A 4 39.18 -79.76 49.29
CA ALA A 4 37.98 -79.27 48.61
C ALA A 4 38.35 -78.28 47.48
N ARG A 5 37.65 -78.43 46.36
CA ARG A 5 37.85 -77.86 45.02
C ARG A 5 37.23 -76.46 44.82
N GLN A 6 37.81 -75.74 43.84
CA GLN A 6 37.18 -74.80 42.86
C GLN A 6 36.53 -73.53 43.44
N VAL A 7 36.62 -72.35 42.82
CA VAL A 7 35.97 -71.98 41.54
C VAL A 7 36.69 -70.79 40.88
N THR A 8 37.10 -70.96 39.63
CA THR A 8 37.45 -69.88 38.70
C THR A 8 36.20 -69.13 38.27
N ARG A 9 36.08 -67.83 38.58
CA ARG A 9 35.06 -66.96 37.99
C ARG A 9 35.63 -66.26 36.75
N ASN A 10 35.45 -66.89 35.59
CA ASN A 10 35.43 -66.21 34.30
C ASN A 10 34.10 -65.44 34.21
N ALA A 11 34.17 -64.11 34.25
CA ALA A 11 33.06 -63.28 33.78
C ALA A 11 33.36 -62.86 32.32
N PRO A 12 32.54 -63.25 31.33
CA PRO A 12 32.70 -62.78 29.97
C PRO A 12 32.40 -61.27 29.94
N ARG A 13 33.31 -60.49 29.34
CA ARG A 13 33.06 -59.09 29.00
C ARG A 13 31.91 -59.05 28.00
N PHE A 14 30.69 -58.87 28.52
CA PHE A 14 29.51 -58.66 27.70
C PHE A 14 29.76 -57.44 26.82
N ALA A 15 29.79 -57.71 25.52
CA ALA A 15 29.75 -56.81 24.39
C ALA A 15 29.34 -55.38 24.73
N ALA A 16 30.33 -54.47 24.78
CA ALA A 16 30.09 -53.07 24.47
C ALA A 16 29.82 -53.00 22.96
N GLN A 17 28.58 -53.31 22.57
CA GLN A 17 28.09 -53.04 21.24
C GLN A 17 28.24 -51.52 21.03
N LEU A 18 29.25 -51.12 20.25
CA LEU A 18 29.40 -49.77 19.74
C LEU A 18 28.14 -49.46 18.92
N ARG A 19 27.13 -48.89 19.58
CA ARG A 19 26.04 -48.19 18.90
C ARG A 19 26.65 -46.92 18.36
N THR A 20 27.26 -47.01 17.18
CA THR A 20 27.56 -45.82 16.37
C THR A 20 26.24 -45.07 16.25
N PRO A 21 26.11 -43.83 16.75
CA PRO A 21 24.90 -43.08 16.50
C PRO A 21 24.84 -42.91 14.99
N MET A 22 23.90 -43.60 14.34
CA MET A 22 23.57 -43.35 12.95
C MET A 22 23.05 -41.93 12.92
N GLN A 23 23.97 -40.99 12.69
CA GLN A 23 23.69 -39.58 12.56
C GLN A 23 22.71 -39.50 11.39
N ARG A 24 21.42 -39.32 11.70
CA ARG A 24 20.40 -39.03 10.69
C ARG A 24 20.87 -37.75 10.02
N ARG A 25 21.64 -37.89 8.95
CA ARG A 25 21.81 -36.83 7.97
C ARG A 25 20.42 -36.70 7.37
N PHE A 26 19.65 -35.77 7.93
CA PHE A 26 18.48 -35.25 7.24
C PHE A 26 18.94 -34.99 5.81
N ALA A 27 18.30 -35.67 4.87
CA ALA A 27 18.66 -35.62 3.46
C ALA A 27 18.53 -34.16 3.00
N SER A 28 19.65 -33.43 3.00
CA SER A 28 19.77 -32.10 2.42
C SER A 28 20.06 -32.19 0.92
N THR A 29 19.74 -33.32 0.29
CA THR A 29 20.08 -33.66 -1.10
C THR A 29 18.88 -33.53 -2.04
N THR A 30 17.70 -33.18 -1.55
CA THR A 30 16.59 -32.72 -2.38
C THR A 30 16.70 -31.21 -2.54
N GLU A 31 16.61 -30.71 -3.78
CA GLU A 31 16.52 -29.29 -4.06
C GLU A 31 15.53 -28.62 -3.08
N ASN A 32 16.00 -27.58 -2.39
CA ASN A 32 15.20 -26.90 -1.38
C ASN A 32 14.12 -26.10 -2.11
N GLN A 33 12.91 -26.67 -2.22
CA GLN A 33 11.78 -26.09 -2.94
C GLN A 33 11.52 -24.62 -2.57
N PHE A 34 11.71 -24.27 -1.30
CA PHE A 34 11.59 -22.89 -0.82
C PHE A 34 12.63 -21.94 -1.45
N ILE A 35 13.87 -22.39 -1.63
CA ILE A 35 14.92 -21.60 -2.29
C ILE A 35 14.58 -21.44 -3.77
N ALA A 36 14.19 -22.53 -4.45
CA ALA A 36 13.81 -22.52 -5.86
C ALA A 36 12.60 -21.59 -6.13
N GLU A 37 11.58 -21.63 -5.26
CA GLU A 37 10.41 -20.75 -5.37
C GLU A 37 10.79 -19.28 -5.21
N ARG A 38 11.68 -18.95 -4.27
CA ARG A 38 12.16 -17.56 -4.07
C ARG A 38 12.95 -17.04 -5.26
N GLU A 39 13.79 -17.88 -5.86
CA GLU A 39 14.52 -17.53 -7.07
C GLU A 39 13.58 -17.29 -8.24
N HIS A 40 12.59 -18.17 -8.43
CA HIS A 40 11.54 -18.00 -9.43
C HIS A 40 10.73 -16.70 -9.23
N ILE A 41 10.32 -16.40 -7.99
CA ILE A 41 9.63 -15.14 -7.66
C ILE A 41 10.52 -13.94 -7.98
N LYS A 42 11.81 -14.00 -7.65
CA LYS A 42 12.75 -12.90 -7.90
C LYS A 42 12.95 -12.67 -9.40
N GLU A 43 13.03 -13.73 -10.19
CA GLU A 43 13.13 -13.65 -11.64
C GLU A 43 11.85 -13.07 -12.26
N HIS A 44 10.68 -13.57 -11.86
CA HIS A 44 9.39 -13.04 -12.29
C HIS A 44 9.20 -11.57 -11.90
N ALA A 45 9.61 -11.19 -10.68
CA ALA A 45 9.57 -9.81 -10.20
C ALA A 45 10.44 -8.88 -11.04
N LYS A 46 11.61 -9.34 -11.51
CA LYS A 46 12.49 -8.55 -12.38
C LYS A 46 11.80 -8.21 -13.70
N GLY A 47 11.20 -9.21 -14.36
CA GLY A 47 10.48 -9.00 -15.63
C GLY A 47 9.24 -8.11 -15.47
N THR A 48 8.42 -8.36 -14.46
CA THR A 48 7.21 -7.56 -14.19
C THR A 48 7.56 -6.12 -13.82
N THR A 49 8.60 -5.87 -13.01
CA THR A 49 9.04 -4.52 -12.66
C THR A 49 9.50 -3.75 -13.90
N GLU A 50 10.26 -4.39 -14.79
CA GLU A 50 10.69 -3.76 -16.04
C GLU A 50 9.51 -3.42 -16.95
N LEU A 51 8.54 -4.33 -17.08
CA LEU A 51 7.31 -4.08 -17.84
C LEU A 51 6.55 -2.87 -17.29
N TRP A 52 6.27 -2.83 -15.99
CA TRP A 52 5.54 -1.73 -15.37
C TRP A 52 6.29 -0.40 -15.47
N LYS A 53 7.62 -0.41 -15.32
CA LYS A 53 8.44 0.79 -15.54
C LYS A 53 8.27 1.32 -16.96
N LYS A 54 8.28 0.45 -17.97
CA LYS A 54 8.07 0.84 -19.37
C LYS A 54 6.66 1.40 -19.58
N ILE A 55 5.62 0.75 -19.06
CA ILE A 55 4.23 1.25 -19.17
C ILE A 55 4.10 2.62 -18.50
N SER A 56 4.62 2.80 -17.28
CA SER A 56 4.57 4.07 -16.56
C SER A 56 5.24 5.21 -17.33
N ILE A 57 6.38 4.95 -17.98
CA ILE A 57 7.09 6.00 -18.72
C ILE A 57 6.49 6.22 -20.11
N TYR A 58 6.17 5.16 -20.85
CA TYR A 58 5.83 5.26 -22.27
C TYR A 58 4.34 5.33 -22.55
N ALA A 59 3.48 4.88 -21.63
CA ALA A 59 2.02 4.98 -21.81
C ALA A 59 1.44 6.07 -20.89
N VAL A 60 1.78 6.06 -19.60
CA VAL A 60 1.15 6.97 -18.63
C VAL A 60 1.61 8.42 -18.85
N VAL A 61 2.90 8.67 -19.10
CA VAL A 61 3.37 10.06 -19.32
C VAL A 61 2.70 10.70 -20.54
N PRO A 62 2.63 10.06 -21.73
CA PRO A 62 1.89 10.65 -22.86
C PRO A 62 0.40 10.83 -22.58
N ALA A 63 -0.24 9.86 -21.91
CA ALA A 63 -1.65 9.97 -21.56
C ALA A 63 -1.92 11.17 -20.64
N LEU A 64 -1.06 11.38 -19.63
CA LEU A 64 -1.14 12.54 -18.74
C LEU A 64 -0.87 13.86 -19.48
N ALA A 65 0.05 13.87 -20.44
CA ALA A 65 0.30 15.07 -21.24
C ALA A 65 -0.94 15.47 -22.06
N ILE A 66 -1.60 14.51 -22.70
CA ILE A 66 -2.83 14.74 -23.47
C ILE A 66 -3.98 15.18 -22.55
N ALA A 67 -4.19 14.46 -21.44
CA ALA A 67 -5.22 14.81 -20.47
C ALA A 67 -4.96 16.19 -19.84
N GLY A 68 -3.71 16.52 -19.54
CA GLY A 68 -3.30 17.82 -19.02
C GLY A 68 -3.55 18.96 -20.01
N ALA A 69 -3.27 18.75 -21.30
CA ALA A 69 -3.58 19.71 -22.34
C ALA A 69 -5.09 19.96 -22.49
N ASN A 70 -5.90 18.88 -22.44
CA ASN A 70 -7.36 19.00 -22.46
C ASN A 70 -7.90 19.72 -21.23
N ALA A 71 -7.42 19.37 -20.04
CA ALA A 71 -7.81 20.04 -18.80
C ALA A 71 -7.42 21.53 -18.79
N TYR A 72 -6.26 21.88 -19.34
CA TYR A 72 -5.85 23.28 -19.50
C TYR A 72 -6.77 24.06 -20.42
N TRP A 73 -7.22 23.45 -21.53
CA TRP A 73 -8.19 24.10 -22.41
C TRP A 73 -9.53 24.32 -21.69
N LEU A 74 -10.09 23.29 -21.07
CA LEU A 74 -11.34 23.40 -20.31
C LEU A 74 -11.24 24.42 -19.16
N TRP A 75 -10.06 24.51 -18.52
CA TRP A 75 -9.79 25.51 -17.49
C TRP A 75 -9.90 26.94 -18.04
N ASN A 76 -9.32 27.21 -19.22
CA ASN A 76 -9.40 28.54 -19.83
C ASN A 76 -10.85 28.88 -20.23
N GLU A 77 -11.58 27.94 -20.83
CA GLU A 77 -13.00 28.13 -21.17
C GLU A 77 -13.85 28.39 -19.92
N HIS A 78 -13.58 27.68 -18.81
CA HIS A 78 -14.28 27.89 -17.56
C HIS A 78 -14.10 29.33 -17.04
N TRP A 79 -12.87 29.87 -17.08
CA TRP A 79 -12.60 31.23 -16.62
C TRP A 79 -13.12 32.30 -17.58
N GLU A 80 -13.10 32.04 -18.89
CA GLU A 80 -13.74 32.91 -19.88
C GLU A 80 -15.26 33.00 -19.62
N HIS A 81 -15.94 31.86 -19.46
CA HIS A 81 -17.36 31.85 -19.09
C HIS A 81 -17.60 32.54 -17.74
N TRP A 82 -16.73 32.31 -16.75
CA TRP A 82 -16.83 32.96 -15.45
C TRP A 82 -16.74 34.50 -15.53
N SER A 83 -15.90 35.02 -16.43
CA SER A 83 -15.72 36.46 -16.66
C SER A 83 -16.93 37.15 -17.29
N HIS A 84 -17.78 36.41 -18.00
CA HIS A 84 -19.00 36.92 -18.62
C HIS A 84 -20.21 36.89 -17.68
N LEU A 85 -20.11 36.20 -16.54
CA LEU A 85 -21.18 36.18 -15.55
C LEU A 85 -21.20 37.51 -14.76
N PRO A 86 -22.40 37.95 -14.31
CA PRO A 86 -22.50 39.14 -13.48
C PRO A 86 -21.66 39.00 -12.20
N PRO A 87 -21.20 40.12 -11.59
CA PRO A 87 -20.50 40.11 -10.32
C PRO A 87 -21.23 39.27 -9.25
N LEU A 88 -20.47 38.59 -8.38
CA LEU A 88 -21.03 37.73 -7.34
C LEU A 88 -22.13 38.39 -6.48
N PRO A 89 -22.00 39.67 -6.05
CA PRO A 89 -23.06 40.33 -5.30
C PRO A 89 -24.36 40.52 -6.08
N GLU A 90 -24.31 40.57 -7.41
CA GLU A 90 -25.50 40.77 -8.25
C GLU A 90 -26.21 39.44 -8.55
N ARG A 91 -25.54 38.31 -8.32
CA ARG A 91 -26.12 36.99 -8.52
C ARG A 91 -27.19 36.73 -7.46
N THR A 92 -28.29 36.12 -7.89
CA THR A 92 -29.39 35.75 -7.00
C THR A 92 -28.97 34.56 -6.13
N GLU A 93 -28.98 34.76 -4.82
CA GLU A 93 -28.81 33.71 -3.82
C GLU A 93 -30.19 33.20 -3.39
N TYR A 94 -30.40 31.89 -3.50
CA TYR A 94 -31.68 31.28 -3.14
C TYR A 94 -31.70 30.85 -1.66
N PRO A 95 -32.86 30.78 -0.98
CA PRO A 95 -32.94 30.44 0.44
C PRO A 95 -32.38 29.07 0.83
N TYR A 96 -32.32 28.13 -0.12
CA TYR A 96 -31.74 26.81 0.11
C TYR A 96 -30.21 26.77 -0.06
N GLN A 97 -29.61 27.84 -0.57
CA GLN A 97 -28.16 27.98 -0.69
C GLN A 97 -27.57 28.54 0.60
N ASN A 98 -26.32 28.20 0.89
CA ASN A 98 -25.56 28.70 2.04
C ASN A 98 -26.30 28.65 3.41
N ILE A 99 -27.18 27.67 3.61
CA ILE A 99 -27.86 27.49 4.91
C ILE A 99 -26.83 27.31 6.02
N ARG A 100 -27.01 28.03 7.12
CA ARG A 100 -26.26 27.87 8.37
C ARG A 100 -27.24 27.74 9.56
N THR A 101 -27.43 26.52 10.03
CA THR A 101 -28.22 26.25 11.25
C THR A 101 -27.40 26.49 12.52
N LYS A 102 -26.09 26.25 12.43
CA LYS A 102 -25.09 26.56 13.45
C LYS A 102 -23.83 27.06 12.74
N ASN A 103 -23.21 28.09 13.29
CA ASN A 103 -21.95 28.61 12.78
C ASN A 103 -20.83 27.56 12.87
N TYR A 104 -19.90 27.61 11.93
CA TYR A 104 -18.67 26.84 12.00
C TYR A 104 -17.84 27.24 13.23
N GLN A 105 -16.98 26.33 13.68
CA GLN A 105 -16.19 26.49 14.91
C GLN A 105 -14.89 27.28 14.68
N TRP A 106 -14.70 27.86 13.50
CA TRP A 106 -13.48 28.56 13.10
C TRP A 106 -13.81 29.84 12.32
N GLY A 107 -12.82 30.72 12.23
CA GLY A 107 -12.93 31.97 11.48
C GLY A 107 -14.09 32.84 11.97
N ASP A 108 -14.86 33.35 11.03
CA ASP A 108 -16.10 34.12 11.26
C ASP A 108 -17.34 33.23 11.47
N GLY A 109 -17.16 31.90 11.42
CA GLY A 109 -18.24 30.93 11.58
C GLY A 109 -19.11 30.75 10.33
N ASP A 110 -18.79 31.39 9.21
CA ASP A 110 -19.64 31.45 8.02
C ASP A 110 -19.06 30.70 6.83
N LYS A 111 -17.75 30.81 6.66
CA LYS A 111 -16.99 30.29 5.53
C LYS A 111 -16.50 28.85 5.79
N THR A 112 -16.58 28.02 4.76
CA THR A 112 -16.05 26.65 4.78
C THR A 112 -14.51 26.67 4.70
N ILE A 113 -13.87 25.52 4.97
CA ILE A 113 -12.41 25.37 4.88
C ILE A 113 -11.88 25.65 3.46
N PHE A 114 -12.68 25.36 2.44
CA PHE A 114 -12.35 25.57 1.02
C PHE A 114 -13.11 26.75 0.42
N TRP A 115 -13.48 27.74 1.24
CA TRP A 115 -14.17 28.94 0.76
C TRP A 115 -13.22 29.82 -0.07
N ASN A 116 -13.65 30.20 -1.26
CA ASN A 116 -12.91 31.10 -2.14
C ASN A 116 -13.78 32.31 -2.50
N GLU A 117 -13.38 33.50 -2.05
CA GLU A 117 -14.13 34.74 -2.24
C GLU A 117 -14.31 35.14 -3.71
N ASN A 118 -13.49 34.59 -4.62
CA ASN A 118 -13.63 34.84 -6.07
C ASN A 118 -14.80 34.07 -6.70
N VAL A 119 -15.28 33.00 -6.04
CA VAL A 119 -16.34 32.13 -6.58
C VAL A 119 -17.48 31.87 -5.60
N ASN A 120 -17.28 32.16 -4.32
CA ASN A 120 -18.26 31.96 -3.27
C ASN A 120 -18.63 33.31 -2.65
N TYR A 121 -19.93 33.53 -2.51
CA TYR A 121 -20.50 34.70 -1.89
C TYR A 121 -21.70 34.26 -1.06
N HIS A 122 -21.84 34.84 0.13
CA HIS A 122 -22.98 34.63 1.01
C HIS A 122 -23.46 35.98 1.52
N ASN A 123 -24.73 36.27 1.31
CA ASN A 123 -25.39 37.46 1.83
C ASN A 123 -26.60 37.05 2.67
N LYS A 124 -26.45 37.22 3.98
CA LYS A 124 -27.45 36.86 4.98
C LYS A 124 -28.78 37.60 4.80
N ASP A 125 -28.72 38.80 4.22
CA ASP A 125 -29.87 39.70 4.08
C ASP A 125 -30.57 39.57 2.71
N LYS A 126 -30.03 38.74 1.78
CA LYS A 126 -30.57 38.57 0.41
C LYS A 126 -31.53 37.40 0.25
N THR A 127 -31.74 36.61 1.30
CA THR A 127 -32.73 35.54 1.26
C THR A 127 -34.13 36.16 1.27
N LYS A 128 -34.81 36.11 0.11
CA LYS A 128 -36.24 36.45 0.00
C LYS A 128 -37.09 35.37 0.65
#